data_AF-A0AAV5RWK5-F1
#
_entry.id   AF-A0AAV5RWK5-F1
#
_cell.length_a   1.000
_cell.length_b   1.000
_cell.length_c   1.000
_cell.angle_alpha   90.00
_cell.angle_beta   90.00
_cell.angle_gamma   90.00
#
_symmetry.space_group_name_H-M   'P 1'
#
loop_
_entity.id
_entity.type
_entity.pdbx_description
1 polymer ?
#
loop_
_entity_poly.entity_id
_entity_poly.type
_entity_poly.pdbx_seq_one_letter_code
_entity_poly.pdbx_strand_id
1 'polypeptide(L)'
;MKLGNIARTVLSLGSLALAAAADNSTSSNSSTPAITVKGNAFYDSATNERFYIRGVDYQPGGSSNLTDPLADADICSRDVPVFKDLGINTIRVYTVDNSLDHSECMQMLSDAGIYLILDVNTPTAAISRHNAACSYNADYLQNVFATIDTFAQYDNVLGFFAGNEVINSDNTTATATYVKAVVRDMKKYIKARDYRTIPVGYSAADIVANRQLTAQYFNCGDDADARIDMFGVNDYSWCGPSSFAVSGYATKMQLYKNYSIPIFLSEFGCNKVVSSRPFTEIQAIYSTQMSSVFSGGLVYEYSNETNNYGLVKIDDTTSVTKLTDYSNLKSEYASVENPAGDGGAYAGNDYSTCPDYVSGTWEANNTLPEMPSAASAYFKSGAGMPMGTYISTQNSCHDDDDDDIASLSSASESSSSSSSSASSSSVSSVNSTSTQASSTTSSSSSSSSASSSTKSSKSKGAAAGLEVPALFQAVAQIAGYII
;
A
#
# COMPACT_ATOMS: atom_id res chain seq x y z
N MET A 1 -33.65 33.88 -88.25
CA MET A 1 -32.70 35.03 -88.21
C MET A 1 -31.86 34.94 -86.95
N LYS A 2 -30.67 35.51 -87.02
CA LYS A 2 -29.48 35.42 -86.15
C LYS A 2 -29.67 35.57 -84.63
N LEU A 3 -28.77 34.84 -83.93
CA LEU A 3 -27.96 35.14 -82.74
C LEU A 3 -28.56 35.87 -81.53
N GLY A 4 -28.23 35.35 -80.33
CA GLY A 4 -28.21 36.17 -79.11
C GLY A 4 -27.92 35.44 -77.79
N ASN A 5 -26.63 35.33 -77.47
CA ASN A 5 -26.03 35.43 -76.14
C ASN A 5 -26.01 34.27 -75.12
N ILE A 6 -24.75 34.00 -74.75
CA ILE A 6 -24.20 33.18 -73.67
C ILE A 6 -24.41 33.89 -72.33
N ALA A 7 -24.89 33.17 -71.31
CA ALA A 7 -24.80 33.59 -69.91
C ALA A 7 -24.09 32.50 -69.10
N ARG A 8 -23.07 32.93 -68.35
CA ARG A 8 -22.16 32.14 -67.53
C ARG A 8 -22.83 31.69 -66.23
N THR A 9 -22.78 30.40 -65.93
CA THR A 9 -23.09 29.83 -64.62
C THR A 9 -21.85 29.89 -63.72
N VAL A 10 -21.96 30.54 -62.57
CA VAL A 10 -20.94 30.55 -61.51
C VAL A 10 -21.14 29.29 -60.66
N LEU A 11 -20.16 28.37 -60.68
CA LEU A 11 -20.09 27.25 -59.74
C LEU A 11 -19.38 27.73 -58.46
N SER A 12 -20.06 27.72 -57.32
CA SER A 12 -19.43 27.82 -56.00
C SER A 12 -18.86 26.46 -55.61
N LEU A 13 -17.52 26.34 -55.50
CA LEU A 13 -16.89 25.21 -54.84
C LEU A 13 -17.06 25.36 -53.31
N GLY A 14 -17.86 24.48 -52.72
CA GLY A 14 -17.86 24.23 -51.28
C GLY A 14 -16.76 23.22 -50.94
N SER A 15 -15.75 23.65 -50.22
CA SER A 15 -14.68 22.78 -49.70
C SER A 15 -15.22 21.94 -48.54
N LEU A 16 -15.45 20.64 -48.76
CA LEU A 16 -15.60 19.66 -47.67
C LEU A 16 -14.21 19.37 -47.11
N ALA A 17 -13.89 19.91 -45.94
CA ALA A 17 -12.77 19.47 -45.14
C ALA A 17 -13.17 18.17 -44.42
N LEU A 18 -12.69 17.03 -44.91
CA LEU A 18 -12.65 15.79 -44.14
C LEU A 18 -11.58 15.95 -43.06
N ALA A 19 -12.00 16.24 -41.83
CA ALA A 19 -11.14 16.06 -40.67
C ALA A 19 -11.00 14.56 -40.43
N ALA A 20 -9.91 13.96 -40.90
CA ALA A 20 -9.48 12.65 -40.44
C ALA A 20 -9.05 12.82 -38.98
N ALA A 21 -9.87 12.34 -38.05
CA ALA A 21 -9.42 12.10 -36.69
C ALA A 21 -8.32 11.05 -36.77
N ALA A 22 -7.07 11.47 -36.55
CA ALA A 22 -5.99 10.55 -36.26
C ALA A 22 -6.29 9.95 -34.88
N ASP A 23 -6.87 8.76 -34.87
CA ASP A 23 -6.97 7.93 -33.69
C ASP A 23 -5.55 7.50 -33.33
N ASN A 24 -4.94 8.24 -32.41
CA ASN A 24 -3.60 7.97 -31.93
C ASN A 24 -3.70 6.86 -30.86
N SER A 25 -4.27 5.71 -31.23
CA SER A 25 -4.15 4.49 -30.44
C SER A 25 -2.73 3.96 -30.65
N THR A 26 -1.77 4.54 -29.94
CA THR A 26 -0.59 3.78 -29.56
C THR A 26 -1.08 2.66 -28.65
N SER A 27 -1.48 1.53 -29.25
CA SER A 27 -1.50 0.27 -28.54
C SER A 27 -0.06 0.01 -28.14
N SER A 28 0.35 0.51 -26.97
CA SER A 28 1.42 -0.13 -26.24
C SER A 28 0.97 -1.58 -26.12
N ASN A 29 1.69 -2.48 -26.79
CA ASN A 29 1.53 -3.90 -26.58
C ASN A 29 2.18 -4.18 -25.22
N SER A 30 1.62 -3.58 -24.15
CA SER A 30 2.07 -3.78 -22.78
C SER A 30 1.94 -5.27 -22.52
N SER A 31 3.05 -5.92 -22.17
CA SER A 31 3.06 -7.34 -21.81
C SER A 31 2.22 -7.62 -20.56
N THR A 32 1.87 -6.58 -19.81
CA THR A 32 1.04 -6.60 -18.60
C THR A 32 0.01 -5.46 -18.63
N PRO A 33 -1.14 -5.65 -19.30
CA PRO A 33 -2.25 -4.69 -19.24
C PRO A 33 -2.67 -4.42 -17.79
N ALA A 34 -3.10 -3.20 -17.48
CA ALA A 34 -3.55 -2.89 -16.13
C ALA A 34 -4.67 -3.83 -15.67
N ILE A 35 -4.65 -4.23 -14.39
CA ILE A 35 -5.73 -5.01 -13.79
C ILE A 35 -6.76 -4.06 -13.18
N THR A 36 -8.04 -4.38 -13.38
CA THR A 36 -9.19 -3.58 -12.93
C THR A 36 -10.06 -4.38 -11.97
N VAL A 37 -10.88 -3.67 -11.18
CA VAL A 37 -11.82 -4.27 -10.23
C VAL A 37 -13.23 -4.19 -10.78
N LYS A 38 -13.96 -5.31 -10.74
CA LYS A 38 -15.40 -5.36 -11.06
C LYS A 38 -16.11 -6.30 -10.10
N GLY A 39 -17.03 -5.76 -9.31
CA GLY A 39 -17.64 -6.50 -8.21
C GLY A 39 -16.54 -7.05 -7.29
N ASN A 40 -16.64 -8.33 -6.93
CA ASN A 40 -15.69 -8.96 -6.02
C ASN A 40 -14.46 -9.63 -6.68
N ALA A 41 -14.12 -9.29 -7.92
CA ALA A 41 -12.99 -9.91 -8.62
C ALA A 41 -12.15 -8.93 -9.45
N PHE A 42 -10.93 -9.37 -9.75
CA PHE A 42 -9.99 -8.67 -10.62
C PHE A 42 -10.11 -9.14 -12.06
N TYR A 43 -9.86 -8.24 -13.01
CA TYR A 43 -9.96 -8.51 -14.45
C TYR A 43 -8.84 -7.80 -15.21
N ASP A 44 -8.27 -8.51 -16.18
CA ASP A 44 -7.35 -7.92 -17.17
C ASP A 44 -8.09 -6.88 -18.02
N SER A 45 -7.57 -5.66 -18.11
CA SER A 45 -8.24 -4.56 -18.82
C SER A 45 -8.31 -4.74 -20.35
N ALA A 46 -7.40 -5.52 -20.94
CA ALA A 46 -7.35 -5.76 -22.37
C ALA A 46 -8.21 -6.96 -22.79
N THR A 47 -8.18 -8.05 -22.02
CA THR A 47 -8.91 -9.29 -22.36
C THR A 47 -10.26 -9.41 -21.66
N ASN A 48 -10.47 -8.66 -20.57
CA ASN A 48 -11.60 -8.78 -19.66
C ASN A 48 -11.74 -10.20 -19.06
N GLU A 49 -10.65 -10.98 -19.06
CA GLU A 49 -10.57 -12.27 -18.38
C GLU A 49 -10.33 -12.08 -16.88
N ARG A 50 -10.84 -13.00 -16.07
CA ARG A 50 -10.66 -12.94 -14.62
C ARG A 50 -9.19 -13.14 -14.27
N PHE A 51 -8.64 -12.22 -13.49
CA PHE A 51 -7.29 -12.29 -12.97
C PHE A 51 -7.29 -12.95 -11.58
N TYR A 52 -6.50 -14.01 -11.44
CA TYR A 52 -6.23 -14.66 -10.15
C TYR A 52 -4.80 -14.37 -9.73
N ILE A 53 -4.63 -13.87 -8.52
CA ILE A 53 -3.31 -13.63 -7.93
C ILE A 53 -2.68 -15.00 -7.63
N ARG A 54 -1.56 -15.31 -8.27
CA ARG A 54 -0.63 -16.40 -7.93
C ARG A 54 0.69 -15.76 -7.56
N GLY A 55 0.94 -15.56 -6.28
CA GLY A 55 2.03 -14.70 -5.87
C GLY A 55 2.92 -15.23 -4.75
N VAL A 56 3.91 -14.40 -4.46
CA VAL A 56 4.89 -14.55 -3.37
C VAL A 56 5.18 -13.17 -2.78
N ASP A 57 5.31 -13.10 -1.47
CA ASP A 57 5.77 -11.89 -0.80
C ASP A 57 7.29 -11.74 -0.94
N TYR A 58 7.74 -10.56 -1.39
CA TYR A 58 9.10 -10.30 -1.84
C TYR A 58 9.70 -9.09 -1.13
N GLN A 59 10.37 -9.33 -0.01
CA GLN A 59 11.19 -8.33 0.68
C GLN A 59 12.44 -8.99 1.28
N PRO A 60 13.51 -9.15 0.50
CA PRO A 60 14.79 -9.67 0.99
C PRO A 60 15.27 -8.97 2.29
N GLY A 61 15.54 -9.75 3.34
CA GLY A 61 15.85 -9.28 4.69
C GLY A 61 14.63 -8.99 5.58
N GLY A 62 13.42 -9.26 5.09
CA GLY A 62 12.14 -9.18 5.82
C GLY A 62 11.47 -7.81 5.71
N SER A 63 10.19 -7.75 6.11
CA SER A 63 9.33 -6.54 6.01
C SER A 63 9.81 -5.31 6.80
N SER A 64 10.78 -5.49 7.70
CA SER A 64 11.38 -4.40 8.48
C SER A 64 12.73 -3.94 7.90
N ASN A 65 13.23 -4.58 6.85
CA ASN A 65 14.43 -4.16 6.14
C ASN A 65 14.09 -2.99 5.21
N LEU A 66 14.87 -1.92 5.30
CA LEU A 66 14.72 -0.73 4.43
C LEU A 66 15.38 -0.91 3.06
N THR A 67 16.01 -2.06 2.81
CA THR A 67 16.54 -2.37 1.48
C THR A 67 15.37 -2.51 0.51
N ASP A 68 15.30 -1.60 -0.45
CA ASP A 68 14.33 -1.62 -1.54
C ASP A 68 14.83 -2.58 -2.64
N PRO A 69 14.21 -3.76 -2.80
CA PRO A 69 14.65 -4.71 -3.80
C PRO A 69 14.26 -4.30 -5.22
N LEU A 70 13.34 -3.33 -5.39
CA LEU A 70 12.87 -2.85 -6.69
C LEU A 70 13.73 -1.71 -7.25
N ALA A 71 14.56 -1.09 -6.42
CA ALA A 71 15.50 -0.03 -6.82
C ALA A 71 16.90 -0.58 -7.20
N ASP A 72 17.11 -1.89 -7.12
CA ASP A 72 18.37 -2.56 -7.43
C ASP A 72 18.20 -3.54 -8.59
N ALA A 73 18.74 -3.15 -9.75
CA ALA A 73 18.63 -3.93 -11.00
C ALA A 73 19.33 -5.29 -10.93
N ASP A 74 20.41 -5.43 -10.15
CA ASP A 74 21.12 -6.70 -9.99
C ASP A 74 20.27 -7.68 -9.17
N ILE A 75 19.65 -7.18 -8.09
CA ILE A 75 18.70 -7.96 -7.28
C ILE A 75 17.51 -8.42 -8.13
N CYS A 76 16.89 -7.53 -8.91
CA CYS A 76 15.78 -7.90 -9.79
C CYS A 76 16.21 -8.88 -10.89
N SER A 77 17.37 -8.67 -11.50
CA SER A 77 17.92 -9.56 -12.54
C SER A 77 18.17 -10.97 -12.02
N ARG A 78 18.55 -11.11 -10.74
CA ARG A 78 18.70 -12.41 -10.07
C ARG A 78 17.35 -13.10 -9.84
N ASP A 79 16.36 -12.37 -9.35
CA ASP A 79 15.14 -12.97 -8.77
C ASP A 79 13.98 -13.10 -9.76
N VAL A 80 13.85 -12.20 -10.74
CA VAL A 80 12.78 -12.28 -11.77
C VAL A 80 12.80 -13.62 -12.54
N PRO A 81 13.95 -14.17 -12.97
CA PRO A 81 13.98 -15.51 -13.57
C PRO A 81 13.47 -16.61 -12.64
N VAL A 82 13.66 -16.47 -11.33
CA VAL A 82 13.19 -17.42 -10.32
C VAL A 82 11.68 -17.34 -10.14
N PHE A 83 11.10 -16.14 -10.21
CA PHE A 83 9.64 -15.93 -10.24
C PHE A 83 9.00 -16.57 -11.48
N LYS A 84 9.59 -16.35 -12.66
CA LYS A 84 9.13 -16.98 -13.90
C LYS A 84 9.20 -18.49 -13.83
N ASP A 85 10.29 -19.04 -13.29
CA ASP A 85 10.42 -20.48 -13.09
C ASP A 85 9.42 -21.05 -12.07
N LEU A 86 9.01 -20.26 -11.07
CA LEU A 86 7.99 -20.64 -10.09
C LEU A 86 6.57 -20.60 -10.68
N GLY A 87 6.35 -19.83 -11.76
CA GLY A 87 5.05 -19.69 -12.41
C GLY A 87 4.11 -18.69 -11.73
N ILE A 88 4.66 -17.70 -11.02
CA ILE A 88 3.89 -16.65 -10.36
C ILE A 88 3.62 -15.47 -11.30
N ASN A 89 2.55 -14.74 -11.02
CA ASN A 89 2.17 -13.53 -11.77
C ASN A 89 2.12 -12.28 -10.89
N THR A 90 2.32 -12.38 -9.57
CA THR A 90 2.20 -11.24 -8.66
C THR A 90 3.26 -11.34 -7.57
N ILE A 91 3.88 -10.22 -7.22
CA ILE A 91 4.66 -10.07 -5.99
C ILE A 91 4.02 -9.01 -5.10
N ARG A 92 4.22 -9.15 -3.79
CA ARG A 92 3.95 -8.07 -2.83
C ARG A 92 5.25 -7.57 -2.24
N VAL A 93 5.42 -6.25 -2.22
CA VAL A 93 6.58 -5.59 -1.61
C VAL A 93 6.09 -4.70 -0.47
N TYR A 94 6.75 -4.78 0.69
CA TYR A 94 6.29 -4.14 1.92
C TYR A 94 6.90 -2.74 2.13
N THR A 95 8.06 -2.47 1.54
CA THR A 95 8.77 -1.21 1.69
C THR A 95 9.62 -0.94 0.45
N VAL A 96 9.48 0.27 -0.07
CA VAL A 96 10.30 0.85 -1.14
C VAL A 96 10.85 2.20 -0.70
N ASP A 97 11.96 2.60 -1.29
CA ASP A 97 12.48 3.95 -1.17
C ASP A 97 11.97 4.77 -2.35
N ASN A 98 10.95 5.59 -2.11
CA ASN A 98 10.30 6.39 -3.15
C ASN A 98 11.21 7.45 -3.80
N SER A 99 12.44 7.65 -3.29
CA SER A 99 13.43 8.59 -3.86
C SER A 99 14.36 7.95 -4.90
N LEU A 100 14.34 6.63 -5.02
CA LEU A 100 15.15 5.88 -5.99
C LEU A 100 14.40 5.66 -7.31
N ASP A 101 15.14 5.25 -8.35
CA ASP A 101 14.55 4.86 -9.64
C ASP A 101 14.19 3.36 -9.64
N HIS A 102 12.96 3.05 -10.00
CA HIS A 102 12.42 1.69 -10.10
C HIS A 102 12.20 1.23 -11.54
N SER A 103 12.52 2.08 -12.53
CA SER A 103 12.12 1.87 -13.91
C SER A 103 12.61 0.54 -14.49
N GLU A 104 13.88 0.19 -14.25
CA GLU A 104 14.49 -1.02 -14.76
C GLU A 104 13.86 -2.29 -14.17
N CYS A 105 13.69 -2.36 -12.84
CA CYS A 105 13.08 -3.53 -12.22
C CYS A 105 11.59 -3.67 -12.57
N MET A 106 10.84 -2.57 -12.57
CA MET A 106 9.42 -2.59 -12.96
C MET A 106 9.23 -3.05 -14.40
N GLN A 107 10.15 -2.68 -15.31
CA GLN A 107 10.17 -3.19 -16.67
C GLN A 107 10.49 -4.69 -16.72
N MET A 108 11.48 -5.17 -15.95
CA MET A 108 11.79 -6.61 -15.89
C MET A 108 10.59 -7.44 -15.38
N LEU A 109 9.85 -6.93 -14.38
CA LEU A 109 8.62 -7.55 -13.88
C LEU A 109 7.53 -7.54 -14.96
N SER A 110 7.32 -6.41 -15.65
CA SER A 110 6.37 -6.28 -16.76
C SER A 110 6.69 -7.28 -17.88
N ASP A 111 7.95 -7.37 -18.31
CA ASP A 111 8.41 -8.30 -19.35
C ASP A 111 8.25 -9.77 -18.93
N ALA A 112 8.23 -10.02 -17.62
CA ALA A 112 7.99 -11.33 -17.02
C ALA A 112 6.50 -11.65 -16.84
N GLY A 113 5.58 -10.72 -17.07
CA GLY A 113 4.15 -10.90 -16.79
C GLY A 113 3.80 -10.80 -15.30
N ILE A 114 4.63 -10.11 -14.51
CA ILE A 114 4.52 -10.03 -13.05
C ILE A 114 4.01 -8.65 -12.62
N TYR A 115 2.96 -8.68 -11.82
CA TYR A 115 2.34 -7.52 -11.19
C TYR A 115 2.88 -7.26 -9.78
N LEU A 116 2.79 -6.01 -9.34
CA LEU A 116 3.18 -5.55 -8.02
C LEU A 116 1.95 -5.14 -7.21
N ILE A 117 1.81 -5.69 -6.01
CA ILE A 117 1.04 -5.09 -4.92
C ILE A 117 2.04 -4.40 -3.99
N LEU A 118 1.87 -3.11 -3.74
CA LEU A 118 2.83 -2.32 -2.97
C LEU A 118 2.19 -1.74 -1.70
N ASP A 119 2.77 -2.03 -0.55
CA ASP A 119 2.48 -1.28 0.67
C ASP A 119 3.12 0.12 0.56
N VAL A 120 2.32 1.18 0.75
CA VAL A 120 2.81 2.58 0.61
C VAL A 120 3.49 3.12 1.87
N ASN A 121 3.56 2.29 2.91
CA ASN A 121 4.09 2.63 4.22
C ASN A 121 5.55 2.19 4.33
N THR A 122 6.29 2.83 5.23
CA THR A 122 7.59 2.32 5.68
C THR A 122 7.51 1.99 7.18
N PRO A 123 8.49 1.29 7.77
CA PRO A 123 8.49 1.00 9.20
C PRO A 123 8.36 2.24 10.10
N THR A 124 8.82 3.41 9.62
CA THR A 124 8.82 4.68 10.37
C THR A 124 7.81 5.70 9.85
N ALA A 125 7.21 5.49 8.67
CA ALA A 125 6.14 6.29 8.10
C ALA A 125 4.89 5.44 7.85
N ALA A 126 4.07 5.30 8.89
CA ALA A 126 2.84 4.50 8.89
C ALA A 126 1.88 4.99 10.00
N ILE A 127 0.61 4.58 9.94
CA ILE A 127 -0.29 4.72 11.09
C ILE A 127 0.22 3.86 12.26
N SER A 128 0.53 4.52 13.37
CA SER A 128 0.96 3.90 14.62
C SER A 128 -0.22 3.25 15.33
N ARG A 129 -0.07 1.98 15.70
CA ARG A 129 -1.05 1.25 16.52
C ARG A 129 -1.19 1.82 17.93
N HIS A 130 -0.18 2.54 18.40
CA HIS A 130 -0.13 3.12 19.75
C HIS A 130 -0.73 4.52 19.80
N ASN A 131 -0.58 5.29 18.73
CA ASN A 131 -1.12 6.65 18.63
C ASN A 131 -1.52 6.98 17.19
N ALA A 132 -2.64 6.42 16.75
CA ALA A 132 -3.11 6.55 15.37
C ALA A 132 -3.45 8.00 15.00
N ALA A 133 -3.94 8.79 15.97
CA ALA A 133 -4.24 10.22 15.77
C ALA A 133 -2.99 11.01 15.44
N CYS A 134 -1.95 10.89 16.26
CA CYS A 134 -0.69 11.62 16.07
C CYS A 134 0.05 11.24 14.78
N SER A 135 -0.02 9.96 14.39
CA SER A 135 0.68 9.44 13.21
C SER A 135 -0.04 9.71 11.89
N TYR A 136 -1.29 10.18 11.93
CA TYR A 136 -2.03 10.65 10.77
C TYR A 136 -1.80 12.16 10.60
N ASN A 137 -0.68 12.51 10.00
CA ASN A 137 -0.20 13.89 9.82
C ASN A 137 0.23 14.16 8.37
N ALA A 138 0.51 15.42 8.05
CA ALA A 138 0.84 15.84 6.69
C ALA A 138 2.14 15.24 6.17
N ASP A 139 3.16 15.04 7.02
CA ASP A 139 4.43 14.41 6.63
C ASP A 139 4.24 12.94 6.24
N TYR A 140 3.40 12.22 6.98
CA TYR A 140 3.05 10.85 6.64
C TYR A 140 2.30 10.78 5.31
N LEU A 141 1.29 11.64 5.11
CA LEU A 141 0.56 11.69 3.85
C LEU A 141 1.44 12.11 2.67
N GLN A 142 2.43 12.99 2.89
CA GLN A 142 3.43 13.33 1.90
C GLN A 142 4.19 12.09 1.43
N ASN A 143 4.70 11.29 2.35
CA ASN A 143 5.43 10.06 2.01
C ASN A 143 4.54 9.07 1.23
N VAL A 144 3.29 8.89 1.67
CA VAL A 144 2.31 8.04 0.99
C VAL A 144 2.04 8.53 -0.44
N PHE A 145 1.81 9.82 -0.63
CA PHE A 145 1.54 10.41 -1.94
C PHE A 145 2.77 10.39 -2.85
N ALA A 146 3.98 10.57 -2.31
CA ALA A 146 5.22 10.47 -3.07
C ALA A 146 5.42 9.05 -3.60
N THR A 147 5.12 8.02 -2.80
CA THR A 147 5.14 6.63 -3.28
C THR A 147 4.12 6.41 -4.41
N ILE A 148 2.92 7.01 -4.33
CA ILE A 148 1.95 6.97 -5.43
C ILE A 148 2.51 7.67 -6.67
N ASP A 149 3.08 8.87 -6.55
CA ASP A 149 3.67 9.61 -7.68
C ASP A 149 4.74 8.78 -8.41
N THR A 150 5.60 8.08 -7.66
CA THR A 150 6.67 7.23 -8.20
C THR A 150 6.12 6.01 -8.96
N PHE A 151 5.08 5.36 -8.43
CA PHE A 151 4.62 4.06 -8.94
C PHE A 151 3.37 4.12 -9.84
N ALA A 152 2.62 5.22 -9.85
CA ALA A 152 1.36 5.30 -10.60
C ALA A 152 1.51 5.20 -12.13
N GLN A 153 2.73 5.43 -12.63
CA GLN A 153 3.07 5.33 -14.05
C GLN A 153 3.17 3.89 -14.58
N TYR A 154 3.31 2.88 -13.70
CA TYR A 154 3.51 1.50 -14.11
C TYR A 154 2.18 0.74 -14.23
N ASP A 155 1.92 0.15 -15.41
CA ASP A 155 0.70 -0.63 -15.66
C ASP A 155 0.63 -1.91 -14.83
N ASN A 156 1.79 -2.51 -14.53
CA ASN A 156 1.88 -3.71 -13.72
C ASN A 156 1.79 -3.44 -12.20
N VAL A 157 1.52 -2.21 -11.75
CA VAL A 157 1.06 -1.98 -10.37
C VAL A 157 -0.41 -2.37 -10.27
N LEU A 158 -0.65 -3.53 -9.65
CA LEU A 158 -1.97 -4.11 -9.42
C LEU A 158 -2.76 -3.33 -8.36
N GLY A 159 -2.08 -2.85 -7.31
CA GLY A 159 -2.75 -2.10 -6.24
C GLY A 159 -1.81 -1.66 -5.13
N PHE A 160 -2.31 -0.75 -4.29
CA PHE A 160 -1.62 -0.25 -3.11
C PHE A 160 -2.27 -0.71 -1.81
N PHE A 161 -1.48 -1.06 -0.80
CA PHE A 161 -1.97 -1.25 0.57
C PHE A 161 -1.73 -0.01 1.41
N ALA A 162 -2.82 0.61 1.89
CA ALA A 162 -2.78 1.76 2.80
C ALA A 162 -2.31 1.41 4.22
N GLY A 163 -2.35 0.12 4.58
CA GLY A 163 -1.85 -0.38 5.86
C GLY A 163 -1.83 -1.90 5.91
N ASN A 164 -0.95 -2.43 6.76
CA ASN A 164 -0.77 -3.86 6.99
C ASN A 164 -0.92 -4.20 8.47
N GLU A 165 -1.94 -5.00 8.79
CA GLU A 165 -2.26 -5.50 10.13
C GLU A 165 -2.30 -4.42 11.22
N VAL A 166 -2.55 -3.15 10.90
CA VAL A 166 -2.62 -2.07 11.92
C VAL A 166 -3.59 -2.46 13.06
N ILE A 167 -4.68 -3.15 12.70
CA ILE A 167 -5.54 -3.87 13.62
C ILE A 167 -4.96 -5.29 13.82
N ASN A 168 -4.06 -5.47 14.78
CA ASN A 168 -3.42 -6.76 15.08
C ASN A 168 -3.92 -7.43 16.37
N SER A 169 -4.90 -6.82 17.04
CA SER A 169 -5.45 -7.30 18.30
C SER A 169 -6.81 -6.64 18.59
N ASP A 170 -7.53 -7.15 19.58
CA ASP A 170 -8.84 -6.61 19.97
C ASP A 170 -8.77 -5.14 20.42
N ASN A 171 -7.66 -4.75 21.04
CA ASN A 171 -7.42 -3.39 21.55
C ASN A 171 -6.81 -2.41 20.53
N THR A 172 -6.64 -2.81 19.27
CA THR A 172 -6.12 -1.91 18.20
C THR A 172 -7.19 -1.56 17.17
N THR A 173 -8.45 -1.96 17.37
CA THR A 173 -9.55 -1.73 16.39
C THR A 173 -9.87 -0.25 16.15
N ALA A 174 -9.64 0.63 17.13
CA ALA A 174 -9.81 2.08 16.96
C ALA A 174 -8.94 2.68 15.83
N THR A 175 -7.80 2.04 15.53
CA THR A 175 -6.88 2.47 14.47
C THR A 175 -7.50 2.38 13.07
N ALA A 176 -8.53 1.53 12.88
CA ALA A 176 -9.22 1.36 11.60
C ALA A 176 -9.74 2.70 11.04
N THR A 177 -10.17 3.59 11.94
CA THR A 177 -10.64 4.95 11.61
C THR A 177 -9.59 5.74 10.82
N TYR A 178 -8.33 5.67 11.24
CA TYR A 178 -7.24 6.43 10.62
C TYR A 178 -6.76 5.76 9.34
N VAL A 179 -6.65 4.44 9.33
CA VAL A 179 -6.32 3.69 8.09
C VAL A 179 -7.36 3.96 7.00
N LYS A 180 -8.65 4.01 7.36
CA LYS A 180 -9.73 4.31 6.42
C LYS A 180 -9.69 5.76 5.92
N ALA A 181 -9.21 6.70 6.75
CA ALA A 181 -8.94 8.07 6.31
C ALA A 181 -7.76 8.14 5.32
N VAL A 182 -6.70 7.36 5.53
CA VAL A 182 -5.58 7.24 4.57
C VAL A 182 -6.07 6.68 3.23
N VAL A 183 -6.91 5.65 3.24
CA VAL A 183 -7.53 5.11 2.00
C VAL A 183 -8.28 6.20 1.24
N ARG A 184 -9.11 6.98 1.96
CA ARG A 184 -9.84 8.12 1.39
C ARG A 184 -8.91 9.10 0.70
N ASP A 185 -7.84 9.49 1.38
CA ASP A 185 -6.96 10.54 0.90
C ASP A 185 -6.05 10.06 -0.23
N MET A 186 -5.58 8.81 -0.19
CA MET A 186 -4.89 8.16 -1.32
C MET A 186 -5.75 8.15 -2.58
N LYS A 187 -7.00 7.71 -2.47
CA LYS A 187 -7.92 7.63 -3.63
C LYS A 187 -8.27 9.02 -4.18
N LYS A 188 -8.49 10.00 -3.31
CA LYS A 188 -8.71 11.39 -3.76
C LYS A 188 -7.46 11.98 -4.39
N TYR A 189 -6.26 11.67 -3.88
CA TYR A 189 -4.99 12.10 -4.44
C TYR A 189 -4.78 11.52 -5.84
N ILE A 190 -4.93 10.20 -6.02
CA ILE A 190 -4.86 9.52 -7.32
C ILE A 190 -5.77 10.21 -8.36
N LYS A 191 -7.01 10.52 -7.99
CA LYS A 191 -7.95 11.25 -8.87
C LYS A 191 -7.50 12.69 -9.16
N ALA A 192 -7.02 13.42 -8.16
CA ALA A 192 -6.60 14.81 -8.32
C ALA A 192 -5.36 14.95 -9.22
N ARG A 193 -4.51 13.93 -9.25
CA ARG A 193 -3.32 13.83 -10.11
C ARG A 193 -3.61 13.29 -11.51
N ASP A 194 -4.86 12.93 -11.81
CA ASP A 194 -5.28 12.31 -13.08
C ASP A 194 -4.49 11.02 -13.39
N TYR A 195 -4.15 10.25 -12.35
CA TYR A 195 -3.52 8.96 -12.52
C TYR A 195 -4.55 7.89 -12.93
N ARG A 196 -4.03 6.80 -13.51
CA ARG A 196 -4.82 5.57 -13.68
C ARG A 196 -5.47 5.19 -12.35
N THR A 197 -6.71 4.73 -12.39
CA THR A 197 -7.37 4.20 -11.19
C THR A 197 -6.67 2.93 -10.75
N ILE A 198 -5.81 3.05 -9.73
CA ILE A 198 -5.12 1.94 -9.08
C ILE A 198 -5.90 1.58 -7.80
N PRO A 199 -6.30 0.31 -7.61
CA PRO A 199 -7.00 -0.12 -6.41
C PRO A 199 -6.22 0.20 -5.13
N VAL A 200 -6.88 0.81 -4.15
CA VAL A 200 -6.31 1.04 -2.81
C VAL A 200 -7.00 0.13 -1.81
N GLY A 201 -6.21 -0.69 -1.12
CA GLY A 201 -6.67 -1.73 -0.22
C GLY A 201 -6.12 -1.65 1.19
N TYR A 202 -6.46 -2.68 1.97
CA TYR A 202 -5.90 -2.95 3.30
C TYR A 202 -5.55 -4.44 3.43
N SER A 203 -4.41 -4.74 4.06
CA SER A 203 -3.99 -6.11 4.40
C SER A 203 -4.27 -6.37 5.88
N ALA A 204 -5.17 -7.31 6.17
CA ALA A 204 -5.71 -7.57 7.51
C ALA A 204 -5.13 -8.84 8.15
N ALA A 205 -4.98 -8.82 9.48
CA ALA A 205 -4.68 -10.03 10.26
C ALA A 205 -5.93 -10.92 10.42
N ASP A 206 -5.76 -12.25 10.45
CA ASP A 206 -6.87 -13.20 10.67
C ASP A 206 -7.25 -13.37 12.16
N ILE A 207 -7.75 -12.30 12.78
CA ILE A 207 -8.14 -12.31 14.20
C ILE A 207 -9.59 -12.72 14.34
N VAL A 208 -9.85 -13.85 14.99
CA VAL A 208 -11.19 -14.45 15.12
C VAL A 208 -12.24 -13.47 15.60
N ALA A 209 -11.91 -12.65 16.61
CA ALA A 209 -12.84 -11.74 17.27
C ALA A 209 -13.26 -10.55 16.41
N ASN A 210 -12.44 -10.11 15.45
CA ASN A 210 -12.69 -8.87 14.70
C ASN A 210 -12.60 -8.99 13.17
N ARG A 211 -12.12 -10.10 12.59
CA ARG A 211 -11.90 -10.24 11.13
C ARG A 211 -13.10 -9.88 10.26
N GLN A 212 -14.31 -10.29 10.66
CA GLN A 212 -15.52 -9.95 9.93
C GLN A 212 -15.84 -8.45 10.06
N LEU A 213 -15.66 -7.88 11.26
CA LEU A 213 -15.90 -6.46 11.53
C LEU A 213 -14.90 -5.60 10.75
N THR A 214 -13.63 -6.02 10.69
CA THR A 214 -12.58 -5.38 9.88
C THR A 214 -12.96 -5.35 8.41
N ALA A 215 -13.31 -6.50 7.82
CA ALA A 215 -13.75 -6.56 6.42
C ALA A 215 -14.97 -5.64 6.17
N GLN A 216 -16.01 -5.76 7.00
CA GLN A 216 -17.21 -4.94 6.88
C GLN A 216 -16.89 -3.45 6.97
N TYR A 217 -16.10 -3.04 7.95
CA TYR A 217 -15.79 -1.63 8.18
C TYR A 217 -15.04 -0.99 7.01
N PHE A 218 -14.04 -1.67 6.45
CA PHE A 218 -13.30 -1.10 5.33
C PHE A 218 -14.14 -1.02 4.04
N ASN A 219 -15.18 -1.84 3.90
CA ASN A 219 -16.13 -1.79 2.79
C ASN A 219 -17.47 -1.12 3.16
N CYS A 220 -17.55 -0.28 4.20
CA CYS A 220 -18.81 0.36 4.61
C CYS A 220 -18.83 1.89 4.45
N GLY A 221 -20.03 2.48 4.61
CA GLY A 221 -20.23 3.93 4.68
C GLY A 221 -20.42 4.57 3.31
N ASP A 222 -20.93 5.80 3.28
CA ASP A 222 -21.38 6.44 2.05
C ASP A 222 -20.24 7.07 1.23
N ASP A 223 -19.13 7.43 1.87
CA ASP A 223 -17.94 7.95 1.19
C ASP A 223 -17.25 6.84 0.38
N ALA A 224 -17.42 6.89 -0.95
CA ALA A 224 -16.83 5.92 -1.88
C ALA A 224 -15.31 5.96 -1.93
N ASP A 225 -14.69 7.08 -1.56
CA ASP A 225 -13.24 7.19 -1.50
C ASP A 225 -12.70 6.57 -0.22
N ALA A 226 -13.48 6.57 0.86
CA ALA A 226 -13.10 5.91 2.11
C ALA A 226 -13.29 4.39 2.10
N ARG A 227 -14.00 3.82 1.13
CA ARG A 227 -14.11 2.36 0.98
C ARG A 227 -12.90 1.83 0.21
N ILE A 228 -12.29 0.77 0.72
CA ILE A 228 -11.20 0.08 0.01
C ILE A 228 -11.72 -0.56 -1.29
N ASP A 229 -10.82 -0.69 -2.26
CA ASP A 229 -11.09 -1.35 -3.55
C ASP A 229 -10.66 -2.81 -3.56
N MET A 230 -9.84 -3.24 -2.58
CA MET A 230 -9.39 -4.62 -2.42
C MET A 230 -9.05 -4.94 -0.96
N PHE A 231 -9.27 -6.18 -0.52
CA PHE A 231 -9.04 -6.63 0.85
C PHE A 231 -8.10 -7.84 0.89
N GLY A 232 -6.91 -7.65 1.45
CA GLY A 232 -5.96 -8.73 1.72
C GLY A 232 -6.21 -9.32 3.09
N VAL A 233 -6.08 -10.65 3.22
CA VAL A 233 -6.06 -11.33 4.52
C VAL A 233 -4.76 -12.12 4.67
N ASN A 234 -4.01 -11.85 5.72
CA ASN A 234 -2.87 -12.64 6.15
C ASN A 234 -3.37 -13.88 6.90
N ASP A 235 -3.37 -15.03 6.23
CA ASP A 235 -4.07 -16.24 6.67
C ASP A 235 -3.15 -17.47 6.71
N TYR A 236 -2.78 -17.84 7.93
CA TYR A 236 -1.91 -18.99 8.21
C TYR A 236 -2.68 -20.19 8.79
N SER A 237 -4.00 -20.26 8.59
CA SER A 237 -4.84 -21.28 9.23
C SER A 237 -4.73 -22.69 8.60
N TRP A 238 -4.17 -22.79 7.40
CA TRP A 238 -3.86 -24.07 6.76
C TRP A 238 -2.42 -24.48 7.03
N CYS A 239 -2.20 -25.47 7.90
CA CYS A 239 -0.87 -25.99 8.23
C CYS A 239 -0.73 -27.47 7.89
N GLY A 240 0.27 -27.81 7.08
CA GLY A 240 0.60 -29.21 6.76
C GLY A 240 -0.55 -29.94 6.02
N PRO A 241 -0.75 -31.25 6.29
CA PRO A 241 -1.86 -32.01 5.70
C PRO A 241 -3.19 -31.60 6.36
N SER A 242 -3.76 -30.49 5.89
CA SER A 242 -5.06 -29.98 6.33
C SER A 242 -6.15 -30.24 5.28
N SER A 243 -7.32 -29.66 5.48
CA SER A 243 -8.45 -29.70 4.53
C SER A 243 -9.25 -28.41 4.64
N PHE A 244 -10.13 -28.17 3.67
CA PHE A 244 -11.00 -27.00 3.62
C PHE A 244 -11.83 -26.76 4.90
N ALA A 245 -12.26 -27.85 5.55
CA ALA A 245 -12.98 -27.78 6.81
C ALA A 245 -12.05 -27.56 8.01
N VAL A 246 -10.92 -28.29 8.07
CA VAL A 246 -9.98 -28.23 9.20
C VAL A 246 -9.24 -26.89 9.27
N SER A 247 -8.86 -26.31 8.14
CA SER A 247 -8.26 -24.97 8.08
C SER A 247 -9.23 -23.85 8.47
N GLY A 248 -10.54 -24.11 8.42
CA GLY A 248 -11.57 -23.08 8.59
C GLY A 248 -11.83 -22.25 7.33
N TYR A 249 -11.26 -22.61 6.17
CA TYR A 249 -11.57 -21.95 4.89
C TYR A 249 -13.06 -22.05 4.55
N ALA A 250 -13.72 -23.16 4.88
CA ALA A 250 -15.17 -23.31 4.75
C ALA A 250 -15.95 -22.23 5.52
N THR A 251 -15.49 -21.88 6.73
CA THR A 251 -16.09 -20.81 7.54
C THR A 251 -15.87 -19.45 6.89
N LYS A 252 -14.67 -19.17 6.39
CA LYS A 252 -14.33 -17.92 5.71
C LYS A 252 -15.17 -17.70 4.45
N MET A 253 -15.43 -18.76 3.68
CA MET A 253 -16.38 -18.68 2.57
C MET A 253 -17.78 -18.24 3.00
N GLN A 254 -18.27 -18.73 4.14
CA GLN A 254 -19.58 -18.29 4.65
C GLN A 254 -19.57 -16.85 5.15
N LEU A 255 -18.48 -16.41 5.78
CA LEU A 255 -18.32 -15.05 6.29
C LEU A 255 -18.30 -14.02 5.15
N TYR A 256 -17.64 -14.34 4.03
CA TYR A 256 -17.35 -13.38 2.96
C TYR A 256 -18.14 -13.59 1.66
N LYS A 257 -19.11 -14.53 1.61
CA LYS A 257 -19.85 -14.89 0.39
C LYS A 257 -20.51 -13.74 -0.38
N ASN A 258 -20.85 -12.65 0.30
CA ASN A 258 -21.51 -11.47 -0.29
C ASN A 258 -20.62 -10.22 -0.21
N TYR A 259 -19.33 -10.38 0.06
CA TYR A 259 -18.41 -9.24 0.11
C TYR A 259 -18.22 -8.68 -1.30
N SER A 260 -18.46 -7.38 -1.48
CA SER A 260 -18.68 -6.76 -2.79
C SER A 260 -17.42 -6.32 -3.51
N ILE A 261 -16.25 -6.55 -2.94
CA ILE A 261 -14.94 -6.17 -3.48
C ILE A 261 -13.99 -7.38 -3.45
N PRO A 262 -12.92 -7.41 -4.26
CA PRO A 262 -11.96 -8.49 -4.26
C PRO A 262 -11.36 -8.73 -2.88
N ILE A 263 -11.44 -9.99 -2.45
CA ILE A 263 -10.72 -10.50 -1.29
C ILE A 263 -9.71 -11.54 -1.77
N PHE A 264 -8.51 -11.55 -1.20
CA PHE A 264 -7.46 -12.52 -1.51
C PHE A 264 -6.60 -12.77 -0.27
N LEU A 265 -5.83 -13.85 -0.29
CA LEU A 265 -4.88 -14.12 0.79
C LEU A 265 -3.62 -13.29 0.51
N SER A 266 -3.46 -12.16 1.20
CA SER A 266 -2.30 -11.29 1.03
C SER A 266 -1.03 -11.90 1.59
N GLU A 267 -1.17 -12.89 2.49
CA GLU A 267 -0.13 -13.82 2.92
C GLU A 267 -0.77 -15.18 3.22
N PHE A 268 -0.13 -16.28 2.84
CA PHE A 268 -0.43 -17.63 3.33
C PHE A 268 0.82 -18.52 3.31
N GLY A 269 0.70 -19.75 3.84
CA GLY A 269 1.79 -20.73 3.84
C GLY A 269 2.36 -21.00 5.22
N CYS A 270 1.52 -21.48 6.14
CA CYS A 270 1.89 -21.81 7.52
C CYS A 270 3.10 -22.73 7.60
N ASN A 271 4.14 -22.32 8.33
CA ASN A 271 5.36 -23.10 8.51
C ASN A 271 5.38 -24.01 9.76
N LYS A 272 4.24 -24.18 10.45
CA LYS A 272 4.09 -25.11 11.59
C LYS A 272 3.92 -26.55 11.10
N VAL A 273 4.96 -27.07 10.46
CA VAL A 273 5.02 -28.42 9.88
C VAL A 273 6.28 -29.17 10.34
N VAL A 274 6.27 -30.50 10.24
CA VAL A 274 7.40 -31.35 10.69
C VAL A 274 8.62 -31.24 9.76
N SER A 275 8.40 -30.87 8.50
CA SER A 275 9.44 -30.77 7.47
C SER A 275 9.24 -29.53 6.62
N SER A 276 9.26 -29.66 5.30
CA SER A 276 8.94 -28.59 4.36
C SER A 276 7.44 -28.39 4.20
N ARG A 277 7.04 -27.17 3.86
CA ARG A 277 5.62 -26.84 3.61
C ARG A 277 5.15 -27.56 2.35
N PRO A 278 4.01 -28.27 2.40
CA PRO A 278 3.49 -29.00 1.24
C PRO A 278 2.67 -28.10 0.29
N PHE A 279 2.19 -26.94 0.75
CA PHE A 279 1.36 -26.01 -0.03
C PHE A 279 0.04 -26.57 -0.59
N THR A 280 -0.50 -27.63 0.03
CA THR A 280 -1.78 -28.25 -0.38
C THR A 280 -2.98 -27.30 -0.37
N GLU A 281 -2.89 -26.16 0.34
CA GLU A 281 -3.87 -25.08 0.31
C GLU A 281 -4.06 -24.47 -1.08
N ILE A 282 -3.06 -24.56 -1.98
CA ILE A 282 -3.14 -24.09 -3.37
C ILE A 282 -4.32 -24.75 -4.09
N GLN A 283 -4.52 -26.06 -3.90
CA GLN A 283 -5.65 -26.79 -4.49
C GLN A 283 -7.00 -26.25 -4.02
N ALA A 284 -7.10 -25.79 -2.77
CA ALA A 284 -8.31 -25.16 -2.26
C ALA A 284 -8.48 -23.73 -2.80
N ILE A 285 -7.43 -22.91 -2.77
CA ILE A 285 -7.44 -21.48 -3.16
C ILE A 285 -7.91 -21.31 -4.59
N TYR A 286 -7.43 -22.13 -5.53
CA TYR A 286 -7.82 -22.06 -6.94
C TYR A 286 -8.93 -23.06 -7.33
N SER A 287 -9.69 -23.55 -6.35
CA SER A 287 -10.87 -24.39 -6.62
C SER A 287 -12.13 -23.57 -6.88
N THR A 288 -13.13 -24.18 -7.52
CA THR A 288 -14.49 -23.62 -7.60
C THR A 288 -15.19 -23.49 -6.24
N GLN A 289 -14.67 -24.12 -5.18
CA GLN A 289 -15.20 -23.99 -3.82
C GLN A 289 -14.78 -22.69 -3.14
N MET A 290 -13.68 -22.08 -3.56
CA MET A 290 -13.11 -20.88 -2.92
C MET A 290 -13.14 -19.65 -3.83
N SER A 291 -13.00 -19.87 -5.14
CA SER A 291 -12.91 -18.80 -6.15
C SER A 291 -14.16 -17.92 -6.28
N SER A 292 -15.32 -18.32 -5.79
CA SER A 292 -16.49 -17.42 -5.79
C SER A 292 -16.32 -16.21 -4.86
N VAL A 293 -15.38 -16.30 -3.91
CA VAL A 293 -15.09 -15.27 -2.92
C VAL A 293 -13.65 -14.78 -3.05
N PHE A 294 -12.67 -15.69 -2.99
CA PHE A 294 -11.25 -15.30 -3.01
C PHE A 294 -10.70 -15.25 -4.43
N SER A 295 -9.83 -14.28 -4.68
CA SER A 295 -9.17 -14.04 -5.98
C SER A 295 -7.70 -14.50 -5.99
N GLY A 296 -7.40 -15.61 -5.29
CA GLY A 296 -6.06 -16.17 -5.18
C GLY A 296 -5.31 -15.70 -3.92
N GLY A 297 -3.98 -15.63 -4.00
CA GLY A 297 -3.15 -15.13 -2.92
C GLY A 297 -1.64 -15.20 -3.15
N LEU A 298 -0.89 -14.76 -2.13
CA LEU A 298 0.57 -14.72 -2.12
C LEU A 298 1.16 -15.57 -0.99
N VAL A 299 2.18 -16.37 -1.31
CA VAL A 299 2.92 -17.17 -0.32
C VAL A 299 3.94 -16.29 0.41
N TYR A 300 3.91 -16.33 1.74
CA TYR A 300 4.93 -15.72 2.60
C TYR A 300 6.07 -16.72 2.85
N GLU A 301 7.31 -16.51 2.46
CA GLU A 301 7.87 -15.40 1.67
C GLU A 301 9.02 -15.89 0.77
N TYR A 302 9.56 -15.04 -0.10
CA TYR A 302 10.61 -15.41 -1.06
C TYR A 302 11.94 -15.82 -0.41
N SER A 303 12.57 -14.91 0.34
CA SER A 303 13.90 -15.13 0.93
C SER A 303 13.82 -15.80 2.29
N ASN A 304 14.75 -16.72 2.57
CA ASN A 304 14.78 -17.44 3.83
C ASN A 304 15.49 -16.65 4.92
N GLU A 305 14.67 -16.06 5.78
CA GLU A 305 15.12 -15.33 6.96
C GLU A 305 15.10 -16.21 8.22
N THR A 306 15.39 -15.60 9.38
CA THR A 306 15.39 -16.28 10.69
C THR A 306 14.04 -16.90 11.08
N ASN A 307 12.95 -16.47 10.44
CA ASN A 307 11.59 -16.96 10.65
C ASN A 307 11.31 -18.30 9.94
N ASN A 308 12.20 -18.76 9.05
CA ASN A 308 12.09 -19.99 8.24
C ASN A 308 10.82 -20.04 7.36
N TYR A 309 10.49 -18.94 6.70
CA TYR A 309 9.40 -18.88 5.71
C TYR A 309 9.88 -18.84 4.26
N GLY A 310 11.18 -18.82 4.01
CA GLY A 310 11.71 -18.60 2.66
C GLY A 310 11.52 -19.78 1.70
N LEU A 311 11.39 -19.44 0.43
CA LEU A 311 11.46 -20.39 -0.69
C LEU A 311 12.89 -20.53 -1.20
N VAL A 312 13.69 -19.48 -1.12
CA VAL A 312 15.10 -19.48 -1.55
C VAL A 312 16.02 -18.98 -0.45
N LYS A 313 17.27 -19.42 -0.47
CA LYS A 313 18.35 -18.80 0.27
C LYS A 313 19.15 -17.94 -0.70
N ILE A 314 19.30 -16.65 -0.39
CA ILE A 314 20.15 -15.75 -1.16
C ILE A 314 21.61 -16.08 -0.84
N ASP A 315 22.40 -16.42 -1.86
CA ASP A 315 23.81 -16.75 -1.69
C ASP A 315 24.70 -15.52 -1.95
N ASP A 316 24.37 -14.74 -2.99
CA ASP A 316 25.01 -13.46 -3.32
C ASP A 316 24.10 -12.58 -4.21
N THR A 317 24.64 -11.49 -4.77
CA THR A 317 23.91 -10.57 -5.65
C THR A 317 23.46 -11.20 -6.96
N THR A 318 24.04 -12.32 -7.36
CA THR A 318 23.81 -12.96 -8.66
C THR A 318 23.13 -14.33 -8.58
N SER A 319 23.06 -14.94 -7.39
CA SER A 319 22.59 -16.32 -7.25
C SER A 319 21.79 -16.59 -5.97
N VAL A 320 20.88 -17.56 -6.09
CA VAL A 320 20.08 -18.09 -4.99
C VAL A 320 20.05 -19.62 -5.03
N THR A 321 19.99 -20.24 -3.85
CA THR A 321 19.72 -21.67 -3.69
C THR A 321 18.23 -21.89 -3.44
N LYS A 322 17.57 -22.65 -4.33
CA LYS A 322 16.16 -23.06 -4.17
C LYS A 322 16.03 -24.08 -3.05
N LEU A 323 15.15 -23.82 -2.08
CA LEU A 323 14.89 -24.74 -0.97
C LEU A 323 13.82 -25.78 -1.35
N THR A 324 13.59 -26.75 -0.48
CA THR A 324 12.56 -27.78 -0.70
C THR A 324 11.16 -27.16 -0.82
N ASP A 325 10.86 -26.12 -0.04
CA ASP A 325 9.59 -25.39 -0.10
C ASP A 325 9.35 -24.78 -1.49
N TYR A 326 10.39 -24.27 -2.17
CA TYR A 326 10.28 -23.80 -3.56
C TYR A 326 9.82 -24.91 -4.49
N SER A 327 10.41 -26.10 -4.37
CA SER A 327 10.08 -27.25 -5.22
C SER A 327 8.65 -27.75 -4.98
N ASN A 328 8.20 -27.73 -3.73
CA ASN A 328 6.82 -28.08 -3.36
C ASN A 328 5.84 -27.06 -3.93
N LEU A 329 6.07 -25.77 -3.71
CA LEU A 329 5.19 -24.70 -4.20
C LEU A 329 5.09 -24.71 -5.73
N LYS A 330 6.23 -24.82 -6.43
CA LYS A 330 6.25 -24.93 -7.90
C LYS A 330 5.39 -26.10 -8.39
N SER A 331 5.48 -27.24 -7.70
CA SER A 331 4.71 -28.44 -8.06
C SER A 331 3.21 -28.24 -7.84
N GLU A 332 2.80 -27.60 -6.74
CA GLU A 332 1.39 -27.29 -6.46
C GLU A 332 0.82 -26.23 -7.42
N TYR A 333 1.56 -25.16 -7.72
CA TYR A 333 1.10 -24.19 -8.71
C TYR A 333 0.93 -24.80 -10.10
N ALA A 334 1.84 -25.69 -10.50
CA ALA A 334 1.77 -26.37 -11.79
C ALA A 334 0.67 -27.46 -11.86
N SER A 335 0.19 -27.97 -10.72
CA SER A 335 -0.82 -29.03 -10.68
C SER A 335 -2.27 -28.53 -10.72
N VAL A 336 -2.48 -27.22 -10.52
CA VAL A 336 -3.80 -26.61 -10.39
C VAL A 336 -4.00 -25.51 -11.44
N GLU A 337 -5.04 -25.63 -12.25
CA GLU A 337 -5.47 -24.58 -13.16
C GLU A 337 -6.40 -23.57 -12.46
N ASN A 338 -6.48 -22.35 -12.98
CA ASN A 338 -7.49 -21.40 -12.53
C ASN A 338 -8.89 -21.87 -12.96
N PRO A 339 -9.94 -21.58 -12.16
CA PRO A 339 -11.31 -21.81 -12.59
C PRO A 339 -11.62 -21.07 -13.89
N ALA A 340 -12.37 -21.72 -14.79
CA ALA A 340 -12.75 -21.13 -16.07
C ALA A 340 -13.77 -19.98 -15.90
N GLY A 341 -13.77 -19.06 -16.87
CA GLY A 341 -14.71 -17.94 -16.91
C GLY A 341 -14.50 -16.95 -15.77
N ASP A 342 -15.60 -16.53 -15.13
CA ASP A 342 -15.55 -15.64 -13.97
C ASP A 342 -15.33 -16.38 -12.64
N GLY A 343 -15.18 -17.71 -12.65
CA GLY A 343 -15.04 -18.57 -11.48
C GLY A 343 -16.06 -18.35 -10.37
N GLY A 344 -17.29 -17.97 -10.73
CA GLY A 344 -18.38 -17.75 -9.78
C GLY A 344 -18.27 -16.45 -8.98
N ALA A 345 -17.56 -15.45 -9.50
CA ALA A 345 -17.47 -14.11 -8.89
C ALA A 345 -18.87 -13.56 -8.55
N TYR A 346 -19.00 -12.97 -7.37
CA TYR A 346 -20.22 -12.33 -6.93
C TYR A 346 -20.39 -10.99 -7.66
N ALA A 347 -21.51 -10.85 -8.37
CA ALA A 347 -21.83 -9.66 -9.16
C ALA A 347 -22.49 -8.52 -8.35
N GLY A 348 -22.81 -8.75 -7.08
CA GLY A 348 -23.43 -7.71 -6.25
C GLY A 348 -22.42 -6.65 -5.82
N ASN A 349 -22.87 -5.39 -5.82
CA ASN A 349 -22.02 -4.23 -5.55
C ASN A 349 -22.42 -3.50 -4.24
N ASP A 350 -23.26 -4.14 -3.42
CA ASP A 350 -23.72 -3.56 -2.16
C ASP A 350 -22.58 -3.51 -1.15
N TYR A 351 -22.20 -2.29 -0.75
CA TYR A 351 -21.21 -2.08 0.29
C TYR A 351 -21.76 -2.55 1.66
N SER A 352 -20.85 -2.89 2.57
CA SER A 352 -21.22 -3.41 3.88
C SER A 352 -21.91 -2.36 4.75
N THR A 353 -22.74 -2.81 5.70
CA THR A 353 -23.16 -1.94 6.81
C THR A 353 -21.98 -1.73 7.75
N CYS A 354 -21.77 -0.49 8.19
CA CYS A 354 -20.69 -0.21 9.14
C CYS A 354 -20.99 -0.89 10.49
N PRO A 355 -20.01 -1.59 11.09
CA PRO A 355 -20.18 -2.12 12.44
C PRO A 355 -20.50 -1.02 13.45
N ASP A 356 -21.35 -1.36 14.42
CA ASP A 356 -21.60 -0.50 15.58
C ASP A 356 -20.38 -0.51 16.51
N TYR A 357 -20.19 0.60 17.23
CA TYR A 357 -19.17 0.69 18.27
C TYR A 357 -19.50 -0.27 19.43
N VAL A 358 -18.53 -1.12 19.79
CA VAL A 358 -18.60 -2.03 20.93
C VAL A 358 -17.29 -1.95 21.70
N SER A 359 -17.33 -1.40 22.91
CA SER A 359 -16.13 -1.26 23.73
C SER A 359 -15.45 -2.61 23.99
N GLY A 360 -14.12 -2.65 23.80
CA GLY A 360 -13.29 -3.85 23.93
C GLY A 360 -13.42 -4.87 22.80
N THR A 361 -14.18 -4.59 21.73
CA THR A 361 -14.31 -5.49 20.57
C THR A 361 -14.17 -4.76 19.26
N TRP A 362 -14.88 -3.64 19.07
CA TRP A 362 -14.81 -2.82 17.87
C TRP A 362 -14.95 -1.35 18.23
N GLU A 363 -13.81 -0.66 18.28
CA GLU A 363 -13.72 0.71 18.78
C GLU A 363 -13.43 1.74 17.68
N ALA A 364 -13.59 1.35 16.41
CA ALA A 364 -13.47 2.27 15.28
C ALA A 364 -14.68 3.21 15.18
N ASN A 365 -14.43 4.47 14.81
CA ASN A 365 -15.48 5.46 14.59
C ASN A 365 -15.90 5.46 13.11
N ASN A 366 -17.20 5.56 12.82
CA ASN A 366 -17.68 5.67 11.43
C ASN A 366 -17.50 7.09 10.85
N THR A 367 -17.27 8.09 11.71
CA THR A 367 -16.84 9.44 11.31
C THR A 367 -15.32 9.46 11.27
N LEU A 368 -14.76 9.67 10.07
CA LEU A 368 -13.32 9.71 9.85
C LEU A 368 -12.76 11.09 10.18
N PRO A 369 -11.50 11.20 10.63
CA PRO A 369 -10.83 12.50 10.76
C PRO A 369 -10.76 13.20 9.40
N GLU A 370 -10.78 14.53 9.42
CA GLU A 370 -10.46 15.33 8.23
C GLU A 370 -8.99 15.13 7.87
N MET A 371 -8.67 15.27 6.57
CA MET A 371 -7.28 15.23 6.12
C MET A 371 -6.53 16.42 6.73
N PRO A 372 -5.31 16.22 7.28
CA PRO A 372 -4.44 17.30 7.73
C PRO A 372 -4.40 18.45 6.71
N SER A 373 -4.66 19.66 7.17
CA SER A 373 -4.89 20.84 6.32
C SER A 373 -3.71 21.08 5.35
N ALA A 374 -2.48 20.96 5.85
CA ALA A 374 -1.24 21.11 5.09
C ALA A 374 -1.12 20.10 3.93
N ALA A 375 -1.67 18.89 4.08
CA ALA A 375 -1.62 17.87 3.02
C ALA A 375 -2.49 18.22 1.81
N SER A 376 -3.41 19.18 1.93
CA SER A 376 -4.24 19.65 0.81
C SER A 376 -3.42 20.31 -0.30
N ALA A 377 -2.25 20.86 0.01
CA ALA A 377 -1.34 21.45 -0.97
C ALA A 377 -0.90 20.41 -2.03
N TYR A 378 -0.63 19.18 -1.59
CA TYR A 378 -0.08 18.11 -2.45
C TYR A 378 -0.98 17.76 -3.62
N PHE A 379 -2.29 17.89 -3.47
CA PHE A 379 -3.26 17.54 -4.50
C PHE A 379 -3.04 18.34 -5.80
N LYS A 380 -2.63 19.60 -5.67
CA LYS A 380 -2.35 20.48 -6.82
C LYS A 380 -0.90 20.40 -7.27
N SER A 381 0.04 20.44 -6.33
CA SER A 381 1.47 20.52 -6.63
C SER A 381 2.13 19.17 -6.94
N GLY A 382 1.49 18.05 -6.60
CA GLY A 382 2.16 16.78 -6.38
C GLY A 382 2.70 16.68 -4.95
N ALA A 383 3.16 15.50 -4.54
CA ALA A 383 3.65 15.25 -3.19
C ALA A 383 4.93 16.02 -2.84
N GLY A 384 5.60 16.61 -3.84
CA GLY A 384 6.90 17.26 -3.66
C GLY A 384 8.05 16.25 -3.81
N MET A 385 9.21 16.58 -3.25
CA MET A 385 10.38 15.69 -3.34
C MET A 385 10.13 14.41 -2.52
N PRO A 386 10.37 13.22 -3.09
CA PRO A 386 10.33 11.97 -2.33
C PRO A 386 11.44 11.98 -1.27
N MET A 387 11.11 11.57 -0.05
CA MET A 387 12.00 11.62 1.12
C MET A 387 12.63 10.26 1.47
N GLY A 388 12.30 9.22 0.69
CA GLY A 388 12.80 7.88 0.85
C GLY A 388 12.38 7.20 2.16
N THR A 389 13.16 6.23 2.60
CA THR A 389 12.83 5.39 3.77
C THR A 389 13.19 6.00 5.12
N TYR A 390 13.86 7.16 5.15
CA TYR A 390 14.47 7.71 6.38
C TYR A 390 13.56 8.63 7.18
N ILE A 391 12.38 8.97 6.67
CA ILE A 391 11.43 9.84 7.37
C ILE A 391 10.74 9.08 8.51
N SER A 392 10.62 9.73 9.66
CA SER A 392 9.92 9.20 10.84
C SER A 392 8.74 10.11 11.16
N THR A 393 7.52 9.62 10.93
CA THR A 393 6.29 10.42 11.04
C THR A 393 5.35 9.91 12.13
N GLN A 394 5.61 8.71 12.68
CA GLN A 394 4.73 8.06 13.65
C GLN A 394 4.55 8.81 14.97
N ASN A 395 5.48 9.71 15.31
CA ASN A 395 5.47 10.50 16.55
C ASN A 395 5.33 12.01 16.29
N SER A 396 5.08 12.42 15.04
CA SER A 396 4.99 13.83 14.64
C SER A 396 3.59 14.37 14.90
N CYS A 397 3.27 14.60 16.19
CA CYS A 397 1.94 15.05 16.62
C CYS A 397 1.71 16.55 16.40
N HIS A 398 2.27 17.14 15.35
CA HIS A 398 2.17 18.58 15.11
C HIS A 398 0.70 18.97 14.98
N ASP A 399 0.32 20.05 15.66
CA ASP A 399 -1.00 20.66 15.46
C ASP A 399 -1.06 21.18 14.01
N ASP A 400 -2.21 21.00 13.34
CA ASP A 400 -2.45 21.33 11.93
C ASP A 400 -2.27 22.83 11.55
N ASP A 401 -1.70 23.64 12.45
CA ASP A 401 -1.55 25.10 12.36
C ASP A 401 -0.09 25.59 12.13
N ASP A 402 0.93 24.72 12.13
CA ASP A 402 2.33 25.13 11.85
C ASP A 402 2.68 25.02 10.36
N ASP A 403 2.39 26.10 9.62
CA ASP A 403 2.64 26.33 8.18
C ASP A 403 4.14 26.47 7.79
N ASP A 404 5.00 25.48 8.06
CA ASP A 404 6.42 25.51 7.64
C ASP A 404 6.78 24.51 6.53
N ILE A 405 6.00 24.50 5.43
CA ILE A 405 6.29 23.76 4.18
C ILE A 405 7.57 24.26 3.44
N ALA A 406 8.18 25.37 3.86
CA ALA A 406 9.27 26.02 3.13
C ALA A 406 10.70 25.68 3.59
N SER A 407 10.90 24.94 4.68
CA SER A 407 12.24 24.84 5.31
C SER A 407 13.07 23.59 4.96
N LEU A 408 12.50 22.57 4.29
CA LEU A 408 13.22 21.32 4.01
C LEU A 408 13.95 21.29 2.65
N SER A 409 13.75 22.28 1.79
CA SER A 409 14.41 22.40 0.48
C SER A 409 15.82 23.01 0.51
N SER A 410 16.49 23.08 1.67
CA SER A 410 17.83 23.72 1.78
C SER A 410 18.86 22.99 2.64
N ALA A 411 18.62 21.74 3.05
CA ALA A 411 19.60 20.95 3.79
C ALA A 411 20.35 19.95 2.89
N SER A 412 20.98 20.43 1.83
CA SER A 412 22.02 19.67 1.13
C SER A 412 22.97 20.62 0.39
N GLU A 413 23.93 21.21 1.11
CA GLU A 413 25.25 21.54 0.54
C GLU A 413 26.28 21.95 1.61
N SER A 414 27.44 21.27 1.56
CA SER A 414 28.74 21.57 2.21
C SER A 414 28.84 21.36 3.74
N SER A 415 29.91 20.79 4.33
CA SER A 415 31.29 20.60 3.87
C SER A 415 32.03 19.53 4.69
N SER A 416 32.92 18.81 4.02
CA SER A 416 33.92 17.90 4.56
C SER A 416 35.09 18.58 5.30
N SER A 417 35.63 17.83 6.27
CA SER A 417 37.03 17.73 6.73
C SER A 417 37.75 18.94 7.37
N SER A 418 38.15 18.76 8.64
CA SER A 418 39.53 19.02 9.07
C SER A 418 39.84 18.33 10.41
N SER A 419 40.93 17.55 10.41
CA SER A 419 41.54 16.85 11.55
C SER A 419 42.58 17.70 12.29
N SER A 420 42.97 17.23 13.49
CA SER A 420 44.14 17.57 14.35
C SER A 420 43.91 18.74 15.34
N SER A 421 44.39 18.75 16.60
CA SER A 421 45.40 17.95 17.31
C SER A 421 45.21 18.12 18.84
N ALA A 422 45.82 17.21 19.60
CA ALA A 422 45.84 17.09 21.06
C ALA A 422 46.46 18.26 21.85
N SER A 423 46.12 18.35 23.15
CA SER A 423 47.07 18.48 24.29
C SER A 423 46.37 18.42 25.65
N SER A 424 47.14 17.99 26.64
CA SER A 424 46.79 17.30 27.89
C SER A 424 46.81 18.16 29.18
N SER A 425 46.11 17.71 30.23
CA SER A 425 46.56 17.69 31.66
C SER A 425 45.49 16.99 32.52
N SER A 426 45.70 15.76 33.03
CA SER A 426 46.27 15.38 34.36
C SER A 426 45.53 16.04 35.53
N VAL A 427 45.05 15.44 36.63
CA VAL A 427 45.15 14.16 37.39
C VAL A 427 44.07 14.35 38.51
N SER A 428 43.42 13.39 39.16
CA SER A 428 43.93 12.30 40.00
C SER A 428 42.76 11.41 40.44
N SER A 429 43.05 10.12 40.44
CA SER A 429 42.32 8.99 41.02
C SER A 429 42.15 9.04 42.54
N VAL A 430 41.03 8.51 43.06
CA VAL A 430 41.08 7.59 44.20
C VAL A 430 40.04 6.48 44.04
N ASN A 431 40.56 5.26 44.13
CA ASN A 431 39.91 3.97 44.06
C ASN A 431 39.28 3.60 45.41
N SER A 432 38.22 2.79 45.44
CA SER A 432 37.98 1.74 46.46
C SER A 432 36.76 0.86 46.11
N THR A 433 37.12 -0.35 45.71
CA THR A 433 36.43 -1.63 45.56
C THR A 433 35.40 -1.98 46.64
N SER A 434 34.27 -2.61 46.28
CA SER A 434 33.87 -3.99 46.72
C SER A 434 32.41 -4.37 46.39
N THR A 435 32.30 -5.32 45.46
CA THR A 435 31.51 -6.57 45.46
C THR A 435 30.16 -6.70 46.19
N GLN A 436 29.19 -7.15 45.38
CA GLN A 436 28.15 -8.18 45.59
C GLN A 436 27.22 -8.10 46.82
N ALA A 437 25.90 -8.05 46.57
CA ALA A 437 25.04 -9.23 46.66
C ALA A 437 23.56 -8.88 46.36
N SER A 438 22.89 -9.88 45.81
CA SER A 438 21.48 -9.99 45.45
C SER A 438 20.49 -9.61 46.55
N SER A 439 19.31 -9.12 46.17
CA SER A 439 18.04 -9.85 46.35
C SER A 439 16.82 -8.97 46.07
N THR A 440 15.79 -9.70 45.68
CA THR A 440 14.48 -9.36 45.17
C THR A 440 13.51 -8.74 46.19
N THR A 441 12.38 -8.28 45.62
CA THR A 441 11.03 -8.14 46.19
C THR A 441 10.74 -6.98 47.12
N SER A 442 9.90 -6.05 46.67
CA SER A 442 8.49 -5.96 47.11
C SER A 442 7.85 -4.66 46.61
N SER A 443 6.61 -4.72 46.14
CA SER A 443 5.52 -3.89 46.68
C SER A 443 4.23 -4.10 45.89
N SER A 444 3.29 -4.77 46.55
CA SER A 444 1.86 -4.68 46.29
C SER A 444 1.27 -3.49 47.04
N SER A 445 0.38 -2.77 46.36
CA SER A 445 -0.85 -2.13 46.86
C SER A 445 -0.77 -1.15 48.05
N SER A 446 -1.24 0.08 47.83
CA SER A 446 -2.43 0.58 48.54
C SER A 446 -2.99 1.85 47.91
N SER A 447 -4.31 1.83 47.81
CA SER A 447 -5.24 2.90 47.46
C SER A 447 -5.41 3.92 48.60
N SER A 448 -5.70 5.19 48.29
CA SER A 448 -6.75 5.98 48.96
C SER A 448 -7.00 7.38 48.34
N SER A 449 -8.23 7.55 47.86
CA SER A 449 -9.16 8.68 48.04
C SER A 449 -8.77 10.16 47.76
N ALA A 450 -9.39 10.67 46.70
CA ALA A 450 -10.34 11.81 46.64
C ALA A 450 -9.98 13.20 47.21
N SER A 451 -10.05 14.23 46.37
CA SER A 451 -11.14 15.24 46.42
C SER A 451 -11.08 16.24 45.25
N SER A 452 -12.27 16.73 44.92
CA SER A 452 -12.68 17.61 43.82
C SER A 452 -12.14 19.05 43.88
N SER A 453 -11.97 19.68 42.72
CA SER A 453 -12.42 21.08 42.56
C SER A 453 -12.84 21.40 41.12
N THR A 454 -14.06 21.93 41.03
CA THR A 454 -14.76 22.40 39.84
C THR A 454 -14.29 23.81 39.48
N LYS A 455 -13.98 24.09 38.20
CA LYS A 455 -14.15 25.44 37.63
C LYS A 455 -14.62 25.37 36.19
N SER A 456 -15.82 25.91 35.97
CA SER A 456 -16.37 26.27 34.67
C SER A 456 -15.75 27.57 34.16
N SER A 457 -15.55 27.68 32.85
CA SER A 457 -15.72 28.96 32.16
C SER A 457 -16.21 28.73 30.73
N LYS A 458 -17.14 29.61 30.35
CA LYS A 458 -18.03 29.54 29.20
C LYS A 458 -17.33 29.89 27.88
N SER A 459 -17.85 29.28 26.84
CA SER A 459 -17.82 29.67 25.43
C SER A 459 -18.26 31.12 25.17
N LYS A 460 -17.57 31.79 24.25
CA LYS A 460 -18.15 32.82 23.37
C LYS A 460 -17.51 32.69 21.99
N GLY A 461 -18.34 32.48 20.97
CA GLY A 461 -17.94 32.66 19.58
C GLY A 461 -17.86 34.13 19.20
N ALA A 462 -17.09 34.41 18.15
CA ALA A 462 -17.25 35.58 17.31
C ALA A 462 -16.67 35.27 15.93
N ALA A 463 -17.51 35.44 14.92
CA ALA A 463 -17.13 35.54 13.52
C ALA A 463 -16.48 36.90 13.25
N ALA A 464 -15.38 36.91 12.51
CA ALA A 464 -14.85 37.99 11.68
C ALA A 464 -13.74 37.32 10.85
N GLY A 465 -13.69 37.40 9.53
CA GLY A 465 -13.69 38.61 8.74
C GLY A 465 -12.43 38.52 7.88
N LEU A 466 -12.62 38.14 6.63
CA LEU A 466 -11.60 37.93 5.61
C LEU A 466 -10.86 39.25 5.34
N GLU A 467 -9.55 39.32 5.60
CA GLU A 467 -8.68 40.35 5.02
C GLU A 467 -7.39 39.71 4.49
N VAL A 468 -7.14 39.96 3.21
CA VAL A 468 -6.01 39.47 2.41
C VAL A 468 -4.84 40.45 2.56
N PRO A 469 -3.67 40.04 3.04
CA PRO A 469 -2.46 40.85 2.93
C PRO A 469 -1.93 40.78 1.49
N ALA A 470 -1.96 41.92 0.81
CA ALA A 470 -1.39 42.12 -0.51
C ALA A 470 0.15 42.08 -0.45
N LEU A 471 0.76 40.96 -0.86
CA LEU A 471 2.17 40.92 -1.23
C LEU A 471 2.44 39.69 -2.09
N PHE A 472 2.24 39.81 -3.40
CA PHE A 472 2.96 39.13 -4.50
C PHE A 472 2.29 39.53 -5.83
N GLN A 473 2.59 40.75 -6.29
CA GLN A 473 2.54 41.09 -7.72
C GLN A 473 3.97 41.05 -8.26
N ALA A 474 4.12 40.53 -9.48
CA ALA A 474 5.37 40.23 -10.22
C ALA A 474 6.07 38.98 -9.68
N VAL A 475 6.21 37.88 -10.43
CA VAL A 475 6.90 37.81 -11.73
C VAL A 475 6.24 36.78 -12.64
N ALA A 476 5.65 37.24 -13.74
CA ALA A 476 5.35 36.42 -14.91
C ALA A 476 5.73 37.26 -16.13
N GLN A 477 6.87 36.94 -16.73
CA GLN A 477 7.32 37.26 -18.10
C GLN A 477 8.85 37.22 -18.09
N ILE A 478 9.46 36.12 -18.54
CA ILE A 478 10.46 36.10 -19.63
C ILE A 478 10.50 34.66 -20.16
N ALA A 479 9.72 34.39 -21.20
CA ALA A 479 9.98 33.31 -22.14
C ALA A 479 10.03 33.95 -23.53
N GLY A 480 11.19 33.93 -24.16
CA GLY A 480 11.39 34.39 -25.53
C GLY A 480 12.81 34.88 -25.77
N TYR A 481 13.49 34.27 -26.75
CA TYR A 481 14.90 34.41 -27.19
C TYR A 481 15.86 33.53 -26.37
N ILE A 482 16.60 32.56 -26.93
CA ILE A 482 17.28 32.42 -28.23
C ILE A 482 17.45 30.91 -28.56
N ILE A 483 17.46 30.62 -29.88
CA ILE A 483 18.01 29.46 -30.64
C ILE A 483 18.74 28.39 -29.82
#